data_AF-A0A3P8IK42-F1
#
_entry.id   AF-A0A3P8IK42-F1
#
_cell.length_a   1.000
_cell.length_b   1.000
_cell.length_c   1.000
_cell.angle_alpha   90.00
_cell.angle_beta   90.00
_cell.angle_gamma   90.00
#
_symmetry.space_group_name_H-M   'P 1'
#
loop_
_entity.id
_entity.type
_entity.pdbx_description
1 polymer ?
#
loop_
_entity_poly.entity_id
_entity_poly.type
_entity_poly.pdbx_seq_one_letter_code
_entity_poly.pdbx_strand_id
1 'polypeptide(L)'
;MLNSNDSASGSLPKAVARYETSLSEAALNCKKNYKFDLLDLLTTSTKSNQCMLGIDEAGRGPVLGPMVYACALSPISRLNELKTIGLADSKTLNENQRDKLLKEMLNKCDWISAVVHVISPVYITEKMLDKSKTSLNAISHDSAIQLIQSVLDSEVNLVEVYVDTVGKAEHYQTKLQNLFPQLKIRVESKADDIYPIVSAASIFAKVTRDRVLQMWPKEERGSVPEGTGLGSGYPGDDETHEEVIQAKKLARKREHSKGTCKLSNYFNNAQSRSSTPDALQRQPFFVRTGLVHVQTIT
;
A
#
# COMPACT_ATOMS: atom_id res chain seq x y z
N MET A 1 14.02 48.26 27.61
CA MET A 1 12.80 47.62 27.07
C MET A 1 12.91 47.63 25.55
N LEU A 2 13.07 46.46 24.93
CA LEU A 2 12.22 45.95 23.86
C LEU A 2 12.86 44.67 23.29
N ASN A 3 12.17 43.60 23.66
CA ASN A 3 12.23 42.18 23.31
C ASN A 3 12.86 41.80 21.96
N SER A 4 13.83 40.91 22.06
CA SER A 4 13.96 39.70 21.25
C SER A 4 12.74 38.77 21.43
N ASN A 5 12.16 38.27 20.35
CA ASN A 5 11.26 37.10 20.21
C ASN A 5 11.12 36.86 18.70
N ASP A 6 11.09 35.67 18.09
CA ASP A 6 11.14 34.29 18.55
C ASP A 6 11.51 33.47 17.30
N SER A 7 12.68 32.82 17.30
CA SER A 7 12.99 31.80 16.32
C SER A 7 12.44 30.47 16.81
N ALA A 8 11.20 30.15 16.45
CA ALA A 8 10.59 28.86 16.74
C ALA A 8 11.23 27.76 15.89
N SER A 9 12.37 27.22 16.34
CA SER A 9 12.87 25.91 15.90
C SER A 9 12.02 24.81 16.55
N GLY A 10 10.81 24.61 16.04
CA GLY A 10 9.91 23.56 16.52
C GLY A 10 10.39 22.19 16.05
N SER A 11 10.74 21.30 16.99
CA SER A 11 11.05 19.90 16.66
C SER A 11 9.84 19.21 16.04
N LEU A 12 10.07 18.39 15.02
CA LEU A 12 9.01 17.63 14.36
C LEU A 12 8.37 16.65 15.37
N PRO A 13 7.02 16.54 15.43
CA PRO A 13 6.35 15.59 16.32
C PRO A 13 6.89 14.17 16.14
N LYS A 14 7.11 13.44 17.25
CA LYS A 14 7.78 12.13 17.27
C LYS A 14 7.20 11.13 16.26
N ALA A 15 5.88 11.09 16.11
CA ALA A 15 5.20 10.21 15.16
C ALA A 15 5.50 10.57 13.70
N VAL A 16 5.52 11.86 13.36
CA VAL A 16 5.84 12.33 12.01
C VAL A 16 7.30 11.98 11.68
N ALA A 17 8.22 12.25 12.61
CA ALA A 17 9.62 11.88 12.41
C ALA A 17 9.82 10.38 12.19
N ARG A 18 9.17 9.52 13.00
CA ARG A 18 9.22 8.06 12.78
C ARG A 18 8.65 7.66 11.43
N TYR A 19 7.49 8.22 11.06
CA TYR A 19 6.85 7.92 9.79
C TYR A 19 7.74 8.27 8.59
N GLU A 20 8.35 9.46 8.57
CA GLU A 20 9.25 9.89 7.48
C GLU A 20 10.53 9.03 7.39
N THR A 21 11.09 8.61 8.54
CA THR A 21 12.22 7.66 8.56
C THR A 21 11.81 6.32 7.96
N SER A 22 10.67 5.77 8.36
CA SER A 22 10.14 4.51 7.81
C SER A 22 9.84 4.58 6.32
N LEU A 23 9.34 5.72 5.82
CA LEU A 23 9.17 5.93 4.37
C LEU A 23 10.50 5.86 3.63
N SER A 24 11.52 6.53 4.16
CA SER A 24 12.86 6.54 3.57
C SER A 24 13.45 5.14 3.51
N GLU A 25 13.34 4.37 4.60
CA GLU A 25 13.80 2.98 4.65
C GLU A 25 13.02 2.06 3.70
N ALA A 26 11.69 2.23 3.62
CA ALA A 26 10.85 1.46 2.70
C ALA A 26 11.22 1.72 1.23
N ALA A 27 11.49 2.98 0.87
CA ALA A 27 11.89 3.37 -0.47
C ALA A 27 13.27 2.83 -0.84
N LEU A 28 14.25 2.93 0.06
CA LEU A 28 15.59 2.39 -0.15
C LEU A 28 15.59 0.86 -0.25
N ASN A 29 14.68 0.18 0.44
CA ASN A 29 14.54 -1.28 0.43
C ASN A 29 13.43 -1.79 -0.52
N CYS A 30 13.11 -1.04 -1.58
CA CYS A 30 11.99 -1.31 -2.51
C CYS A 30 11.89 -2.74 -3.10
N LYS A 31 12.97 -3.52 -3.08
CA LYS A 31 13.00 -4.92 -3.52
C LYS A 31 12.43 -5.90 -2.50
N LYS A 32 12.35 -5.54 -1.22
CA LYS A 32 11.86 -6.38 -0.14
C LYS A 32 10.57 -5.80 0.44
N ASN A 33 9.78 -6.65 1.06
CA ASN A 33 8.67 -6.16 1.87
C ASN A 33 9.23 -5.38 3.06
N TYR A 34 8.56 -4.31 3.43
CA TYR A 34 8.92 -3.47 4.57
C TYR A 34 7.67 -3.24 5.41
N LYS A 35 7.79 -3.44 6.72
CA LYS A 35 6.69 -3.26 7.68
C LYS A 35 7.14 -2.32 8.78
N PHE A 36 6.31 -1.36 9.13
CA PHE A 36 6.53 -0.45 10.25
C PHE A 36 5.22 -0.15 10.97
N ASP A 37 5.31 0.28 12.22
CA ASP A 37 4.16 0.64 13.03
C ASP A 37 4.43 1.87 13.91
N LEU A 38 3.35 2.37 14.49
CA LEU A 38 3.32 3.49 15.43
C LEU A 38 2.66 3.08 16.76
N LEU A 39 2.57 1.78 17.06
CA LEU A 39 1.73 1.25 18.14
C LEU A 39 2.29 1.55 19.53
N ASP A 40 3.61 1.71 19.64
CA ASP A 40 4.31 2.12 20.87
C ASP A 40 4.08 3.59 21.24
N LEU A 41 3.52 4.40 20.35
CA LEU A 41 3.17 5.80 20.61
C LEU A 41 1.81 5.96 21.30
N LEU A 42 1.00 4.89 21.34
CA LEU A 42 -0.27 4.88 22.03
C LEU A 42 -0.08 4.99 23.54
N THR A 43 -0.97 5.72 24.20
CA THR A 43 -1.02 5.76 25.67
C THR A 43 -1.50 4.43 26.23
N THR A 44 -1.07 4.09 27.46
CA THR A 44 -1.55 2.90 28.18
C THR A 44 -3.07 2.88 28.32
N SER A 45 -3.68 4.05 28.55
CA SER A 45 -5.14 4.18 28.61
C SER A 45 -5.79 3.79 27.28
N THR A 46 -5.27 4.28 26.15
CA THR A 46 -5.76 3.87 24.82
C THR A 46 -5.64 2.36 24.64
N LYS A 47 -4.50 1.75 24.96
CA LYS A 47 -4.31 0.30 24.81
C LYS A 47 -5.31 -0.53 25.63
N SER A 48 -5.67 -0.06 26.83
CA SER A 48 -6.65 -0.73 27.69
C SER A 48 -8.11 -0.56 27.24
N ASN A 49 -8.43 0.52 26.52
CA ASN A 49 -9.77 0.78 26.01
C ASN A 49 -10.13 -0.15 24.85
N GLN A 50 -11.41 -0.47 24.70
CA GLN A 50 -11.91 -1.19 23.53
C GLN A 50 -11.60 -0.40 22.25
N CYS A 51 -10.82 -1.02 21.37
CA CYS A 51 -10.36 -0.42 20.13
C CYS A 51 -11.01 -1.06 18.90
N MET A 52 -11.12 -0.26 17.84
CA MET A 52 -11.50 -0.68 16.49
C MET A 52 -10.33 -0.52 15.53
N LEU A 53 -10.25 -1.42 14.56
CA LEU A 53 -9.24 -1.43 13.51
C LEU A 53 -9.91 -1.27 12.14
N GLY A 54 -9.39 -0.39 11.31
CA GLY A 54 -9.72 -0.31 9.88
C GLY A 54 -8.56 -0.83 9.05
N ILE A 55 -8.83 -1.53 7.95
CA ILE A 55 -7.82 -2.05 7.02
C ILE A 55 -8.21 -1.67 5.60
N ASP A 56 -7.25 -1.12 4.85
CA ASP A 56 -7.39 -0.80 3.44
C ASP A 56 -6.04 -0.96 2.71
N GLU A 57 -6.08 -0.94 1.38
CA GLU A 57 -4.91 -1.05 0.52
C GLU A 57 -4.78 0.09 -0.50
N ALA A 58 -3.57 0.25 -1.02
CA ALA A 58 -3.28 1.07 -2.19
C ALA A 58 -2.29 0.33 -3.12
N GLY A 59 -2.35 0.62 -4.42
CA GLY A 59 -1.38 0.05 -5.37
C GLY A 59 -1.66 -1.39 -5.82
N ARG A 60 -2.89 -1.90 -5.66
CA ARG A 60 -3.29 -3.22 -6.18
C ARG A 60 -3.42 -3.29 -7.71
N GLY A 61 -3.83 -2.20 -8.37
CA GLY A 61 -4.06 -2.14 -9.83
C GLY A 61 -2.91 -1.63 -10.72
N PRO A 62 -2.01 -0.74 -10.24
CA PRO A 62 -0.87 -0.23 -11.00
C PRO A 62 0.08 -1.32 -11.50
N VAL A 63 0.76 -1.01 -12.60
CA VAL A 63 1.82 -1.89 -13.13
C VAL A 63 3.21 -1.61 -12.55
N LEU A 64 3.32 -0.56 -11.75
CA LEU A 64 4.57 -0.06 -11.20
C LEU A 64 4.33 0.35 -9.74
N GLY A 65 5.34 0.13 -8.91
CA GLY A 65 5.31 0.51 -7.51
C GLY A 65 4.92 -0.63 -6.57
N PRO A 66 4.99 -0.40 -5.26
CA PRO A 66 4.58 -1.39 -4.28
C PRO A 66 3.05 -1.45 -4.17
N MET A 67 2.57 -2.57 -3.64
CA MET A 67 1.24 -2.64 -3.03
C MET A 67 1.39 -2.33 -1.55
N VAL A 68 0.61 -1.41 -1.01
CA VAL A 68 0.67 -1.02 0.40
C VAL A 68 -0.63 -1.43 1.08
N TYR A 69 -0.51 -2.25 2.11
CA TYR A 69 -1.58 -2.52 3.06
C TYR A 69 -1.36 -1.69 4.30
N ALA A 70 -2.39 -1.01 4.80
CA ALA A 70 -2.31 -0.29 6.06
C ALA A 70 -3.50 -0.65 6.94
N CYS A 71 -3.28 -0.60 8.24
CA CYS A 71 -4.37 -0.53 9.20
C CYS A 71 -4.27 0.75 10.03
N ALA A 72 -5.43 1.25 10.46
CA ALA A 72 -5.54 2.34 11.41
C ALA A 72 -6.32 1.86 12.65
N LEU A 73 -5.89 2.29 13.82
CA LEU A 73 -6.39 1.86 15.12
C LEU A 73 -6.85 3.08 15.92
N SER A 74 -7.99 2.98 16.59
CA SER A 74 -8.51 4.00 17.52
C SER A 74 -9.40 3.37 18.59
N PRO A 75 -9.51 3.94 19.81
CA PRO A 75 -10.59 3.62 20.74
C PRO A 75 -11.96 3.82 20.10
N ILE A 76 -12.90 2.92 20.40
CA ILE A 76 -14.31 3.04 19.96
C ILE A 76 -14.97 4.27 20.58
N SER A 77 -14.61 4.60 21.82
CA SER A 77 -15.12 5.79 22.52
C SER A 77 -14.81 7.11 21.82
N ARG A 78 -13.78 7.15 20.96
CA ARG A 78 -13.37 8.33 20.18
C ARG A 78 -13.85 8.33 18.74
N LEU A 79 -14.78 7.44 18.37
CA LEU A 79 -15.33 7.37 17.01
C LEU A 79 -15.89 8.72 16.52
N ASN A 80 -16.54 9.50 17.39
CA ASN A 80 -17.06 10.81 17.03
C ASN A 80 -15.93 11.82 16.74
N GLU A 81 -14.86 11.80 17.53
CA GLU A 81 -13.68 12.64 17.28
C GLU A 81 -12.98 12.23 15.98
N LEU A 82 -12.88 10.93 15.70
CA LEU A 82 -12.34 10.42 14.44
C LEU A 82 -13.14 10.93 13.23
N LYS A 83 -14.47 11.01 13.33
CA LYS A 83 -15.32 11.60 12.28
C LYS A 83 -15.04 13.08 12.05
N THR A 84 -14.74 13.84 13.11
CA THR A 84 -14.47 15.28 13.00
C THR A 84 -13.16 15.63 12.28
N ILE A 85 -12.26 14.66 12.09
CA ILE A 85 -11.01 14.84 11.32
C ILE A 85 -11.30 15.05 9.81
N GLY A 86 -12.51 14.73 9.33
CA GLY A 86 -12.88 14.95 7.92
C GLY A 86 -12.49 13.79 7.00
N LEU A 87 -12.43 12.57 7.53
CA LEU A 87 -12.04 11.36 6.79
C LEU A 87 -13.11 10.88 5.78
N ALA A 88 -14.37 11.31 5.92
CA ALA A 88 -15.48 10.75 5.13
C ALA A 88 -15.46 11.12 3.63
N ASP A 89 -14.80 12.21 3.23
CA ASP A 89 -14.80 12.71 1.84
C ASP A 89 -13.60 12.22 1.00
N SER A 90 -12.98 11.09 1.40
CA SER A 90 -11.67 10.62 0.93
C SER A 90 -11.54 10.47 -0.60
N LYS A 91 -12.65 10.25 -1.31
CA LYS A 91 -12.71 10.08 -2.78
C LYS A 91 -12.54 11.36 -3.58
N THR A 92 -12.76 12.51 -2.94
CA THR A 92 -12.54 13.84 -3.55
C THR A 92 -11.25 14.49 -3.09
N LEU A 93 -10.54 13.86 -2.14
CA LEU A 93 -9.32 14.43 -1.59
C LEU A 93 -8.18 14.34 -2.59
N ASN A 94 -7.57 15.48 -2.90
CA ASN A 94 -6.29 15.55 -3.59
C ASN A 94 -5.13 15.14 -2.66
N GLU A 95 -3.94 14.97 -3.25
CA GLU A 95 -2.72 14.59 -2.52
C GLU A 95 -2.43 15.50 -1.32
N ASN A 96 -2.50 16.82 -1.51
CA ASN A 96 -2.25 17.79 -0.45
C ASN A 96 -3.25 17.67 0.72
N GLN A 97 -4.52 17.34 0.43
CA GLN A 97 -5.52 17.12 1.47
C GLN A 97 -5.24 15.83 2.23
N ARG A 98 -4.87 14.74 1.54
CA ARG A 98 -4.48 13.47 2.19
C ARG A 98 -3.26 13.65 3.09
N ASP A 99 -2.27 14.41 2.65
CA ASP A 99 -1.06 14.73 3.43
C ASP A 99 -1.37 15.53 4.70
N LYS A 100 -2.28 16.51 4.62
CA LYS A 100 -2.74 17.26 5.79
C LYS A 100 -3.45 16.36 6.80
N LEU A 101 -4.36 15.50 6.34
CA LEU A 101 -5.07 14.57 7.20
C LEU A 101 -4.14 13.54 7.84
N LEU A 102 -3.18 13.00 7.07
CA LEU A 102 -2.16 12.12 7.60
C LEU A 102 -1.36 12.80 8.72
N LYS A 103 -0.88 14.02 8.48
CA LYS A 103 -0.15 14.79 9.49
C LYS A 103 -1.01 15.05 10.73
N GLU A 104 -2.29 15.32 10.55
CA GLU A 104 -3.23 15.49 11.66
C GLU A 104 -3.40 14.21 12.49
N MET A 105 -3.53 13.04 11.83
CA MET A 105 -3.60 11.75 12.51
C MET A 105 -2.29 11.42 13.24
N LEU A 106 -1.14 11.70 12.62
CA LEU A 106 0.18 11.53 13.25
C LEU A 106 0.36 12.44 14.48
N ASN A 107 -0.22 13.64 14.48
CA ASN A 107 -0.21 14.52 15.66
C ASN A 107 -1.14 14.03 16.79
N LYS A 108 -2.02 13.08 16.49
CA LYS A 108 -2.96 12.43 17.42
C LYS A 108 -2.49 11.01 17.78
N CYS A 109 -1.18 10.75 17.72
CA CYS A 109 -0.59 9.42 17.88
C CYS A 109 -0.77 8.78 19.27
N ASP A 110 -1.23 9.56 20.25
CA ASP A 110 -1.59 9.08 21.59
C ASP A 110 -2.86 8.20 21.58
N TRP A 111 -3.67 8.28 20.52
CA TRP A 111 -4.90 7.51 20.37
C TRP A 111 -5.24 7.02 18.95
N ILE A 112 -4.67 7.62 17.90
CA ILE A 112 -4.72 7.09 16.53
C ILE A 112 -3.37 6.47 16.21
N SER A 113 -3.34 5.22 15.80
CA SER A 113 -2.10 4.58 15.37
C SER A 113 -2.29 3.77 14.10
N ALA A 114 -1.20 3.32 13.51
CA ALA A 114 -1.20 2.55 12.28
C ALA A 114 -0.10 1.50 12.25
N VAL A 115 -0.35 0.44 11.48
CA VAL A 115 0.66 -0.50 10.99
C VAL A 115 0.59 -0.47 9.48
N VAL A 116 1.73 -0.39 8.82
CA VAL A 116 1.82 -0.30 7.37
C VAL A 116 2.76 -1.39 6.85
N HIS A 117 2.30 -2.12 5.85
CA HIS A 117 3.04 -3.17 5.16
C HIS A 117 3.17 -2.79 3.68
N VAL A 118 4.39 -2.37 3.32
CA VAL A 118 4.80 -2.10 1.94
C VAL A 118 5.26 -3.41 1.31
N ILE A 119 4.51 -3.90 0.34
CA ILE A 119 4.76 -5.17 -0.34
C ILE A 119 5.48 -4.87 -1.65
N SER A 120 6.70 -5.39 -1.76
CA SER A 120 7.54 -5.16 -2.92
C SER A 120 6.91 -5.76 -4.19
N PRO A 121 6.98 -5.05 -5.33
CA PRO A 121 6.57 -5.63 -6.61
C PRO A 121 7.44 -6.81 -7.04
N VAL A 122 8.70 -6.87 -6.57
CA VAL A 122 9.58 -8.03 -6.77
C VAL A 122 8.98 -9.24 -6.04
N TYR A 123 8.59 -9.08 -4.77
CA TYR A 123 7.96 -10.14 -3.99
C TYR A 123 6.65 -10.62 -4.62
N ILE A 124 5.79 -9.70 -5.05
CA ILE A 124 4.52 -10.05 -5.74
C ILE A 124 4.82 -10.86 -6.99
N THR A 125 5.76 -10.40 -7.81
CA THR A 125 6.12 -11.07 -9.07
C THR A 125 6.70 -12.46 -8.81
N GLU A 126 7.64 -12.59 -7.87
CA GLU A 126 8.23 -13.88 -7.49
C GLU A 126 7.16 -14.87 -7.03
N LYS A 127 6.26 -14.45 -6.13
CA LYS A 127 5.19 -15.31 -5.60
C LYS A 127 4.15 -15.71 -6.65
N MET A 128 3.82 -14.83 -7.58
CA MET A 128 2.84 -15.12 -8.63
C MET A 128 3.43 -15.97 -9.77
N LEU A 129 4.74 -15.93 -9.99
CA LEU A 129 5.45 -16.66 -11.05
C LEU A 129 6.19 -17.91 -10.56
N ASP A 130 6.18 -18.19 -9.26
CA ASP A 130 6.74 -19.41 -8.67
C ASP A 130 6.06 -20.67 -9.25
N LYS A 131 6.75 -21.81 -9.16
CA LYS A 131 6.20 -23.14 -9.47
C LYS A 131 4.94 -23.40 -8.63
N SER A 132 4.95 -23.03 -7.36
CA SER A 132 3.78 -23.00 -6.48
C SER A 132 3.18 -21.60 -6.47
N LYS A 133 2.32 -21.33 -7.46
CA LYS A 133 1.75 -19.99 -7.69
C LYS A 133 0.92 -19.54 -6.49
N THR A 134 1.25 -18.39 -5.94
CA THR A 134 0.42 -17.70 -4.95
C THR A 134 -0.35 -16.58 -5.64
N SER A 135 -1.68 -16.56 -5.47
CA SER A 135 -2.51 -15.50 -6.07
C SER A 135 -2.35 -14.17 -5.34
N LEU A 136 -2.63 -13.07 -6.04
CA LEU A 136 -2.61 -11.74 -5.41
C LEU A 136 -3.61 -11.63 -4.25
N ASN A 137 -4.77 -12.30 -4.36
CA ASN A 137 -5.74 -12.40 -3.26
C ASN A 137 -5.14 -13.08 -2.03
N ALA A 138 -4.33 -14.13 -2.21
CA ALA A 138 -3.67 -14.79 -1.10
C ALA A 138 -2.63 -13.89 -0.43
N ILE A 139 -1.80 -13.18 -1.21
CA ILE A 139 -0.84 -12.18 -0.71
C ILE A 139 -1.55 -11.05 0.05
N SER A 140 -2.67 -10.58 -0.49
CA SER A 140 -3.51 -9.52 0.07
C SER A 140 -4.11 -9.94 1.42
N HIS A 141 -4.76 -11.10 1.45
CA HIS A 141 -5.35 -11.63 2.68
C HIS A 141 -4.30 -11.91 3.75
N ASP A 142 -3.14 -12.45 3.37
CA ASP A 142 -2.03 -12.69 4.30
C ASP A 142 -1.52 -11.39 4.91
N SER A 143 -1.39 -10.33 4.10
CA SER A 143 -0.97 -9.01 4.59
C SER A 143 -1.95 -8.43 5.60
N ALA A 144 -3.26 -8.48 5.33
CA ALA A 144 -4.27 -8.04 6.29
C ALA A 144 -4.27 -8.87 7.59
N ILE A 145 -4.09 -10.19 7.50
CA ILE A 145 -3.96 -11.07 8.68
C ILE A 145 -2.75 -10.66 9.53
N GLN A 146 -1.60 -10.39 8.90
CA GLN A 146 -0.41 -9.92 9.60
C GLN A 146 -0.59 -8.56 10.27
N LEU A 147 -1.38 -7.66 9.67
CA LEU A 147 -1.72 -6.36 10.29
C LEU A 147 -2.56 -6.54 11.55
N ILE A 148 -3.61 -7.38 11.50
CA ILE A 148 -4.43 -7.70 12.68
C ILE A 148 -3.56 -8.32 13.78
N GLN A 149 -2.72 -9.29 13.42
CA GLN A 149 -1.85 -9.97 14.38
C GLN A 149 -0.87 -8.98 15.03
N SER A 150 -0.27 -8.07 14.27
CA SER A 150 0.68 -7.07 14.81
C SER A 150 0.03 -6.16 15.87
N VAL A 151 -1.27 -5.87 15.72
CA VAL A 151 -2.03 -5.10 16.72
C VAL A 151 -2.34 -5.92 17.96
N LEU A 152 -2.75 -7.19 17.80
CA LEU A 152 -2.98 -8.10 18.92
C LEU A 152 -1.71 -8.34 19.74
N ASP A 153 -0.56 -8.49 19.07
CA ASP A 153 0.74 -8.68 19.69
C ASP A 153 1.22 -7.45 20.49
N SER A 154 0.60 -6.28 20.26
CA SER A 154 0.96 -5.01 20.91
C SER A 154 0.17 -4.70 22.18
N GLU A 155 -0.52 -5.71 22.74
CA GLU A 155 -1.34 -5.66 23.96
C GLU A 155 -2.48 -4.63 23.91
N VAL A 156 -3.00 -4.36 22.70
CA VAL A 156 -4.18 -3.51 22.52
C VAL A 156 -5.43 -4.35 22.72
N ASN A 157 -6.40 -3.81 23.47
CA ASN A 157 -7.75 -4.39 23.61
C ASN A 157 -8.58 -4.20 22.32
N LEU A 158 -8.17 -4.89 21.25
CA LEU A 158 -8.83 -4.88 19.95
C LEU A 158 -10.09 -5.75 20.00
N VAL A 159 -11.24 -5.17 19.61
CA VAL A 159 -12.54 -5.88 19.65
C VAL A 159 -13.29 -5.83 18.32
N GLU A 160 -13.07 -4.81 17.48
CA GLU A 160 -13.75 -4.64 16.20
C GLU A 160 -12.74 -4.46 15.05
N VAL A 161 -12.98 -5.11 13.92
CA VAL A 161 -12.16 -4.98 12.71
C VAL A 161 -13.05 -4.75 11.50
N TYR A 162 -12.72 -3.74 10.71
CA TYR A 162 -13.40 -3.34 9.50
C TYR A 162 -12.40 -3.40 8.34
N VAL A 163 -12.74 -4.08 7.25
CA VAL A 163 -11.82 -4.33 6.13
C VAL A 163 -12.49 -3.95 4.81
N ASP A 164 -11.82 -3.13 3.99
CA ASP A 164 -12.25 -2.91 2.61
C ASP A 164 -11.88 -4.11 1.72
N THR A 165 -12.75 -4.43 0.77
CA THR A 165 -12.45 -5.47 -0.22
C THR A 165 -13.00 -5.16 -1.60
N VAL A 166 -12.22 -5.52 -2.62
CA VAL A 166 -12.63 -5.51 -4.03
C VAL A 166 -13.21 -6.85 -4.51
N GLY A 167 -13.43 -7.82 -3.61
CA GLY A 167 -13.88 -9.18 -3.93
C GLY A 167 -15.14 -9.63 -3.17
N LYS A 168 -15.36 -10.95 -3.13
CA LYS A 168 -16.50 -11.54 -2.39
C LYS A 168 -16.29 -11.41 -0.89
N ALA A 169 -16.95 -10.42 -0.31
CA ALA A 169 -16.85 -10.08 1.11
C ALA A 169 -17.18 -11.25 2.04
N GLU A 170 -18.18 -12.08 1.72
CA GLU A 170 -18.62 -13.13 2.65
C GLU A 170 -17.51 -14.17 2.91
N HIS A 171 -16.86 -14.67 1.84
CA HIS A 171 -15.79 -15.65 1.99
C HIS A 171 -14.59 -15.09 2.74
N TYR A 172 -14.26 -13.82 2.51
CA TYR A 172 -13.13 -13.19 3.19
C TYR A 172 -13.45 -12.93 4.66
N GLN A 173 -14.67 -12.48 4.97
CA GLN A 173 -15.14 -12.34 6.34
C GLN A 173 -15.13 -13.66 7.10
N THR A 174 -15.68 -14.74 6.50
CA THR A 174 -15.64 -16.07 7.13
C THR A 174 -14.21 -16.52 7.41
N LYS A 175 -13.28 -16.28 6.47
CA LYS A 175 -11.86 -16.62 6.67
C LYS A 175 -11.27 -15.86 7.86
N LEU A 176 -11.46 -14.54 7.92
CA LEU A 176 -10.92 -13.73 9.03
C LEU A 176 -11.60 -14.08 10.35
N GLN A 177 -12.92 -14.27 10.36
CA GLN A 177 -13.68 -14.61 11.56
C GLN A 177 -13.25 -15.97 12.15
N ASN A 178 -12.91 -16.94 11.30
CA ASN A 178 -12.38 -18.23 11.76
C ASN A 178 -10.97 -18.12 12.36
N LEU A 179 -10.14 -17.20 11.85
CA LEU A 179 -8.78 -16.97 12.35
C LEU A 179 -8.79 -16.15 13.65
N PHE A 180 -9.73 -15.24 13.81
CA PHE A 180 -9.86 -14.35 14.96
C PHE A 180 -11.26 -14.41 15.56
N PRO A 181 -11.67 -15.56 16.14
CA PRO A 181 -13.04 -15.80 16.62
C PRO A 181 -13.52 -14.84 17.71
N GLN A 182 -12.59 -14.23 18.45
CA GLN A 182 -12.85 -13.25 19.51
C GLN A 182 -13.16 -11.84 18.99
N LEU A 183 -12.84 -11.54 17.73
CA LEU A 183 -13.03 -10.23 17.14
C LEU A 183 -14.37 -10.16 16.40
N LYS A 184 -15.03 -9.01 16.47
CA LYS A 184 -16.17 -8.69 15.60
C LYS A 184 -15.63 -8.16 14.29
N ILE A 185 -15.64 -9.00 13.26
CA ILE A 185 -15.06 -8.65 11.95
C ILE A 185 -16.16 -8.34 10.94
N ARG A 186 -16.00 -7.22 10.23
CA ARG A 186 -16.81 -6.85 9.07
C ARG A 186 -15.91 -6.63 7.86
N VAL A 187 -16.25 -7.31 6.77
CA VAL A 187 -15.61 -7.10 5.47
C VAL A 187 -16.68 -6.58 4.54
N GLU A 188 -16.46 -5.42 3.95
CA GLU A 188 -17.42 -4.76 3.08
C GLU A 188 -16.69 -4.13 1.89
N SER A 189 -17.38 -4.00 0.75
CA SER A 189 -16.86 -3.23 -0.37
C SER A 189 -17.15 -1.74 -0.16
N LYS A 190 -16.16 -0.88 -0.45
CA LYS A 190 -16.23 0.56 -0.17
C LYS A 190 -16.38 0.84 1.32
N ALA A 191 -15.71 0.05 2.15
CA ALA A 191 -15.74 0.20 3.59
C ALA A 191 -15.12 1.56 4.03
N ASP A 192 -14.25 2.14 3.20
CA ASP A 192 -13.70 3.48 3.36
C ASP A 192 -14.78 4.59 3.34
N ASP A 193 -15.87 4.41 2.61
CA ASP A 193 -17.01 5.34 2.60
C ASP A 193 -17.88 5.22 3.86
N ILE A 194 -17.87 4.05 4.50
CA ILE A 194 -18.82 3.68 5.55
C ILE A 194 -18.19 3.88 6.93
N TYR A 195 -16.92 3.50 7.07
CA TYR A 195 -16.22 3.43 8.34
C TYR A 195 -15.05 4.43 8.36
N PRO A 196 -15.09 5.48 9.20
CA PRO A 196 -14.01 6.47 9.30
C PRO A 196 -12.63 5.86 9.58
N ILE A 197 -12.59 4.75 10.33
CA ILE A 197 -11.33 4.06 10.63
C ILE A 197 -10.74 3.36 9.40
N VAL A 198 -11.58 2.87 8.47
CA VAL A 198 -11.11 2.32 7.19
C VAL A 198 -10.65 3.46 6.29
N SER A 199 -11.32 4.61 6.28
CA SER A 199 -10.83 5.80 5.57
C SER A 199 -9.47 6.28 6.09
N ALA A 200 -9.24 6.27 7.41
CA ALA A 200 -7.92 6.54 7.99
C ALA A 200 -6.86 5.57 7.45
N ALA A 201 -7.15 4.27 7.43
CA ALA A 201 -6.26 3.26 6.85
C ALA A 201 -5.99 3.51 5.36
N SER A 202 -7.01 3.92 4.61
CA SER A 202 -6.92 4.31 3.20
C SER A 202 -5.92 5.44 2.97
N ILE A 203 -5.95 6.47 3.83
CA ILE A 203 -5.01 7.60 3.75
C ILE A 203 -3.58 7.12 4.04
N PHE A 204 -3.37 6.32 5.09
CA PHE A 204 -2.06 5.73 5.37
C PHE A 204 -1.55 4.91 4.18
N ALA A 205 -2.40 4.08 3.57
CA ALA A 205 -2.01 3.26 2.42
C ALA A 205 -1.65 4.12 1.20
N LYS A 206 -2.54 5.04 0.79
CA LYS A 206 -2.36 5.89 -0.41
C LYS A 206 -1.16 6.81 -0.29
N VAL A 207 -1.05 7.56 0.81
CA VAL A 207 0.06 8.51 1.00
C VAL A 207 1.40 7.79 1.10
N THR A 208 1.47 6.67 1.84
CA THR A 208 2.70 5.87 1.92
C THR A 208 3.10 5.37 0.54
N ARG A 209 2.15 4.82 -0.22
CA ARG A 209 2.40 4.27 -1.55
C ARG A 209 2.91 5.34 -2.50
N ASP A 210 2.28 6.50 -2.54
CA ASP A 210 2.65 7.60 -3.44
C ASP A 210 4.04 8.16 -3.07
N ARG A 211 4.33 8.36 -1.78
CA ARG A 211 5.64 8.85 -1.31
C ARG A 211 6.76 7.84 -1.52
N VAL A 212 6.55 6.56 -1.21
CA VAL A 212 7.54 5.50 -1.49
C VAL A 212 7.85 5.43 -2.98
N LEU A 213 6.84 5.57 -3.83
CA LEU A 213 7.05 5.60 -5.27
C LEU A 213 7.89 6.80 -5.73
N GLN A 214 7.59 7.99 -5.21
CA GLN A 214 8.35 9.21 -5.49
C GLN A 214 9.83 9.09 -5.05
N MET A 215 10.07 8.50 -3.88
CA MET A 215 11.39 8.33 -3.27
C MET A 215 12.17 7.12 -3.80
N TRP A 216 11.55 6.24 -4.58
CA TRP A 216 12.17 5.03 -5.11
C TRP A 216 13.47 5.37 -5.89
N PRO A 217 14.63 4.78 -5.58
CA PRO A 217 15.88 5.03 -6.31
C PRO A 217 15.78 4.73 -7.82
N LYS A 218 16.21 5.66 -8.69
CA LYS A 218 16.05 5.53 -10.16
C LYS A 218 16.76 4.31 -10.73
N GLU A 219 17.93 4.01 -10.20
CA GLU A 219 18.77 2.86 -10.53
C GLU A 219 18.12 1.51 -10.16
N GLU A 220 17.15 1.52 -9.25
CA GLU A 220 16.38 0.34 -8.85
C GLU A 220 14.99 0.29 -9.51
N ARG A 221 14.58 1.37 -10.18
CA ARG A 221 13.48 1.34 -11.14
C ARG A 221 14.07 0.65 -12.38
N GLY A 222 13.33 -0.26 -13.01
CA GLY A 222 13.82 -0.86 -14.25
C GLY A 222 14.15 0.15 -15.33
N SER A 223 14.54 -0.33 -16.51
CA SER A 223 14.65 0.53 -17.69
C SER A 223 13.31 1.19 -18.00
N VAL A 224 13.14 2.42 -17.53
CA VAL A 224 12.04 3.33 -17.85
C VAL A 224 12.60 4.35 -18.84
N PRO A 225 11.92 4.62 -19.96
CA PRO A 225 12.38 5.61 -20.93
C PRO A 225 12.66 6.97 -20.28
N GLU A 226 13.67 7.66 -20.80
CA GLU A 226 14.10 8.95 -20.25
C GLU A 226 12.98 9.99 -20.48
N GLY A 227 12.55 10.66 -19.42
CA GLY A 227 11.42 11.62 -19.48
C GLY A 227 10.03 11.04 -19.22
N THR A 228 9.89 9.73 -18.96
CA THR A 228 8.61 9.17 -18.49
C THR A 228 8.33 9.66 -17.06
N GLY A 229 7.33 10.54 -16.91
CA GLY A 229 6.74 10.81 -15.59
C GLY A 229 6.19 9.50 -15.02
N LEU A 230 6.58 9.14 -13.79
CA LEU A 230 6.09 7.89 -13.18
C LEU A 230 4.57 7.93 -12.93
N GLY A 231 4.01 9.14 -12.80
CA GLY A 231 2.59 9.38 -12.53
C GLY A 231 2.09 8.58 -11.33
N SER A 232 0.78 8.34 -11.26
CA SER A 232 0.24 7.41 -10.26
C SER A 232 0.49 5.94 -10.61
N GLY A 233 1.03 5.59 -11.79
CA GLY A 233 1.19 4.20 -12.25
C GLY A 233 -0.11 3.45 -12.59
N TYR A 234 -1.28 4.09 -12.44
CA TYR A 234 -2.58 3.51 -12.81
C TYR A 234 -2.81 3.53 -14.34
N PRO A 235 -3.67 2.65 -14.90
CA PRO A 235 -3.99 2.62 -16.33
C PRO A 235 -4.69 3.84 -16.93
N GLY A 236 -5.17 4.78 -16.12
CA GLY A 236 -6.10 5.83 -16.55
C GLY A 236 -5.68 7.25 -16.17
N ASP A 237 -4.43 7.47 -15.78
CA ASP A 237 -3.93 8.83 -15.52
C ASP A 237 -3.51 9.50 -16.83
N ASP A 238 -3.81 10.79 -16.96
CA ASP A 238 -3.43 11.60 -18.13
C ASP A 238 -1.90 11.78 -18.25
N GLU A 239 -1.16 11.61 -17.14
CA GLU A 239 0.32 11.57 -17.12
C GLU A 239 0.89 10.17 -17.44
N THR A 240 0.05 9.15 -17.59
CA THR A 240 0.52 7.83 -18.03
C THR A 240 0.86 7.95 -19.51
N HIS A 241 2.15 8.17 -19.79
CA HIS A 241 2.70 8.29 -21.15
C HIS A 241 2.12 7.21 -22.07
N GLU A 242 1.86 7.57 -23.34
CA GLU A 242 1.29 6.70 -24.37
C GLU A 242 1.94 5.31 -24.40
N GLU A 243 3.22 5.22 -24.06
CA GLU A 243 4.00 3.98 -23.96
C GLU A 243 3.41 2.97 -22.95
N VAL A 244 2.92 3.41 -21.79
CA VAL A 244 2.27 2.54 -20.78
C VAL A 244 0.87 2.10 -21.25
N ILE A 245 0.15 2.98 -21.95
CA ILE A 245 -1.16 2.68 -22.54
C ILE A 245 -0.99 1.68 -23.69
N GLN A 246 0.03 1.84 -24.53
CA GLN A 246 0.39 0.91 -25.60
C GLN A 246 0.86 -0.44 -25.05
N ALA A 247 1.61 -0.45 -23.94
CA ALA A 247 1.98 -1.68 -23.22
C ALA A 247 0.76 -2.50 -22.80
N LYS A 248 -0.26 -1.82 -22.29
CA LYS A 248 -1.54 -2.44 -21.90
C LYS A 248 -2.36 -2.92 -23.09
N LYS A 249 -2.47 -2.12 -24.16
CA LYS A 249 -3.19 -2.52 -25.38
C LYS A 249 -2.56 -3.76 -26.03
N LEU A 250 -1.23 -3.86 -26.08
CA LEU A 250 -0.54 -5.03 -26.61
C LEU A 250 -0.62 -6.25 -25.69
N ALA A 251 -0.57 -6.07 -24.36
CA ALA A 251 -0.76 -7.17 -23.40
C ALA A 251 -2.15 -7.81 -23.55
N ARG A 252 -3.21 -6.99 -23.61
CA ARG A 252 -4.60 -7.46 -23.87
C ARG A 252 -4.78 -8.15 -25.22
N LYS A 253 -4.15 -7.66 -26.28
CA LYS A 253 -4.28 -8.22 -27.65
C LYS A 253 -3.60 -9.60 -27.78
N ARG A 254 -2.62 -9.92 -26.93
CA ARG A 254 -1.86 -11.18 -26.99
C ARG A 254 -2.40 -12.30 -26.07
N GLU A 255 -3.17 -11.97 -25.04
CA GLU A 255 -3.92 -12.94 -24.20
C GLU A 255 -4.81 -13.88 -25.03
N HIS A 256 -5.36 -13.40 -26.15
CA HIS A 256 -6.22 -14.22 -27.02
C HIS A 256 -5.47 -15.27 -27.86
N SER A 257 -4.13 -15.21 -27.95
CA SER A 257 -3.39 -15.96 -28.98
C SER A 257 -2.30 -16.91 -28.47
N LYS A 258 -1.80 -16.76 -27.23
CA LYS A 258 -0.92 -17.73 -26.54
C LYS A 258 -0.67 -17.24 -25.11
N GLY A 259 -1.14 -17.99 -24.12
CA GLY A 259 -0.91 -17.68 -22.70
C GLY A 259 0.58 -17.53 -22.38
N THR A 260 0.90 -16.56 -21.52
CA THR A 260 2.23 -16.03 -21.11
C THR A 260 2.75 -14.85 -21.94
N CYS A 261 2.73 -13.66 -21.33
CA CYS A 261 3.38 -12.48 -21.89
C CYS A 261 4.83 -12.40 -21.38
N LYS A 262 5.80 -12.55 -22.30
CA LYS A 262 7.22 -12.24 -22.07
C LYS A 262 7.48 -10.79 -22.52
N LEU A 263 7.93 -9.92 -21.62
CA LEU A 263 8.35 -8.55 -21.98
C LEU A 263 9.70 -8.46 -22.68
N SER A 264 10.43 -9.57 -22.85
CA SER A 264 11.67 -9.59 -23.65
C SER A 264 11.44 -9.16 -25.11
N ASN A 265 10.20 -9.17 -25.58
CA ASN A 265 9.83 -8.69 -26.92
C ASN A 265 9.38 -7.21 -26.95
N TYR A 266 9.45 -6.51 -25.81
CA TYR A 266 8.95 -5.14 -25.67
C TYR A 266 10.04 -4.10 -25.99
N PHE A 267 11.33 -4.45 -25.82
CA PHE A 267 12.46 -3.56 -26.10
C PHE A 267 13.43 -4.07 -27.19
N ASN A 268 13.35 -5.35 -27.61
CA ASN A 268 14.30 -5.95 -28.57
C ASN A 268 14.04 -5.70 -30.06
N ASN A 269 13.14 -4.78 -30.43
CA ASN A 269 13.00 -4.36 -31.83
C ASN A 269 13.68 -3.04 -32.16
N ALA A 270 14.53 -2.53 -31.28
CA ALA A 270 15.59 -1.59 -31.64
C ALA A 270 16.94 -2.30 -31.47
N GLN A 271 17.50 -2.72 -32.60
CA GLN A 271 18.86 -3.22 -32.82
C GLN A 271 19.10 -4.75 -32.77
N SER A 272 19.21 -5.29 -33.99
CA SER A 272 20.04 -6.41 -34.46
C SER A 272 19.88 -7.83 -33.88
N ARG A 273 19.65 -8.74 -34.82
CA ARG A 273 19.81 -10.20 -34.73
C ARG A 273 21.23 -10.58 -34.27
N SER A 274 21.35 -11.41 -33.23
CA SER A 274 22.35 -12.50 -33.19
C SER A 274 21.99 -13.55 -32.14
N SER A 275 22.22 -14.80 -32.52
CA SER A 275 21.88 -16.06 -31.86
C SER A 275 22.88 -16.48 -30.77
N THR A 276 22.38 -16.92 -29.61
CA THR A 276 22.83 -18.15 -28.90
C THR A 276 21.87 -18.50 -27.74
N PRO A 277 21.73 -19.79 -27.38
CA PRO A 277 20.82 -20.25 -26.33
C PRO A 277 21.58 -20.53 -25.03
N ASP A 278 21.22 -19.85 -23.93
CA ASP A 278 21.58 -20.35 -22.60
C ASP A 278 20.43 -20.23 -21.60
N ALA A 279 20.10 -21.37 -21.00
CA ALA A 279 18.84 -21.63 -20.30
C ALA A 279 18.82 -21.15 -18.83
N LEU A 280 19.88 -20.44 -18.39
CA LEU A 280 20.02 -19.88 -17.05
C LEU A 280 19.60 -18.41 -16.93
N GLN A 281 19.26 -17.75 -18.06
CA GLN A 281 18.84 -16.35 -18.13
C GLN A 281 17.31 -16.16 -18.05
N ARG A 282 16.59 -17.11 -17.42
CA ARG A 282 15.13 -17.28 -17.52
C ARG A 282 14.31 -16.63 -16.40
N GLN A 283 14.87 -15.73 -15.60
CA GLN A 283 14.06 -14.93 -14.67
C GLN A 283 13.61 -13.62 -15.35
N PRO A 284 12.29 -13.32 -15.41
CA PRO A 284 11.79 -12.27 -16.27
C PRO A 284 12.21 -10.90 -15.75
N PHE A 285 12.67 -10.04 -16.67
CA PHE A 285 12.91 -8.61 -16.56
C PHE A 285 12.08 -7.88 -15.47
N PHE A 286 10.77 -8.17 -15.40
CA PHE A 286 9.84 -7.67 -14.38
C PHE A 286 10.23 -7.85 -12.91
N VAL A 287 10.86 -8.98 -12.58
CA VAL A 287 11.38 -9.28 -11.23
C VAL A 287 12.52 -8.32 -10.86
N ARG A 288 13.28 -7.83 -11.85
CA ARG A 288 14.39 -6.89 -11.63
C ARG A 288 13.98 -5.42 -11.68
N THR A 289 12.85 -5.10 -12.32
CA THR A 289 12.47 -3.72 -12.65
C THR A 289 11.38 -3.12 -11.76
N GLY A 290 10.82 -3.88 -10.81
CA GLY A 290 9.74 -3.40 -9.93
C GLY A 290 8.40 -3.16 -10.65
N LEU A 291 8.20 -3.82 -11.79
CA LEU A 291 7.00 -3.72 -12.62
C LEU A 291 6.13 -4.97 -12.43
N VAL A 292 4.93 -4.83 -11.85
CA VAL A 292 3.96 -5.93 -11.66
C VAL A 292 2.94 -5.88 -12.81
N HIS A 293 2.54 -7.02 -13.36
CA HIS A 293 1.31 -7.10 -14.15
C HIS A 293 0.22 -7.76 -13.30
N VAL A 294 -0.78 -7.00 -12.87
CA VAL A 294 -1.94 -7.56 -12.16
C VAL A 294 -3.01 -7.97 -13.18
N GLN A 295 -3.09 -9.27 -13.44
CA GLN A 295 -4.28 -9.85 -14.09
C GLN A 295 -5.45 -9.79 -13.10
N THR A 296 -6.53 -9.10 -13.48
CA THR A 296 -7.85 -9.32 -12.89
C THR A 296 -8.32 -10.71 -13.27
N ILE A 297 -8.31 -11.65 -12.32
CA ILE A 297 -9.01 -12.93 -12.47
C ILE A 297 -10.48 -12.65 -12.18
N THR A 298 -11.30 -12.72 -13.24
CA THR A 298 -12.76 -12.86 -13.17
C THR A 298 -13.14 -14.21 -12.58
#